data_AF-A0A961W1Z6-F1
#
_entry.id   AF-A0A961W1Z6-F1
#
_cell.length_a   1.000
_cell.length_b   1.000
_cell.length_c   1.000
_cell.angle_alpha   90.00
_cell.angle_beta   90.00
_cell.angle_gamma   90.00
#
_symmetry.space_group_name_H-M   'P 1'
#
loop_
_entity.id
_entity.type
_entity.pdbx_description
1 polymer ?
#
loop_
_entity_poly.entity_id
_entity_poly.type
_entity_poly.pdbx_seq_one_letter_code
_entity_poly.pdbx_strand_id
1 'polypeptide(L)'
;MTAFKMKGVVAALASALALAGMASAHAGEVDGLKMKPQHGVSFDVGSKRAVSYYLAKGGLCNLTVLMADGGETADIKGAATRVTIPVIPTRAARIDTAEGKTLEFTCAPSASAMSVKVFEQVAFAAPKS
;
A
#
# COMPACT_ATOMS: atom_id res chain seq x y z
N MET A 1 -16.03 -65.48 -22.29
CA MET A 1 -14.67 -65.66 -21.72
C MET A 1 -14.19 -64.26 -21.37
N THR A 2 -13.88 -63.81 -20.16
CA THR A 2 -13.77 -64.40 -18.81
C THR A 2 -13.69 -63.19 -17.87
N ALA A 3 -14.41 -63.19 -16.76
CA ALA A 3 -14.38 -62.11 -15.76
C ALA A 3 -13.05 -62.12 -14.98
N PHE A 4 -12.50 -60.95 -14.65
CA PHE A 4 -11.40 -60.83 -13.69
C PHE A 4 -11.70 -59.76 -12.63
N LYS A 5 -11.60 -60.18 -11.37
CA LYS A 5 -12.02 -59.55 -10.13
C LYS A 5 -11.11 -58.39 -9.69
N MET A 6 -11.70 -57.42 -8.99
CA MET A 6 -11.00 -56.53 -8.05
C MET A 6 -10.32 -57.33 -6.92
N LYS A 7 -9.10 -56.93 -6.56
CA LYS A 7 -8.55 -56.84 -5.19
C LYS A 7 -7.09 -56.40 -5.22
N GLY A 8 -6.71 -55.47 -4.33
CA GLY A 8 -5.36 -55.46 -3.75
C GLY A 8 -4.51 -54.22 -4.03
N VAL A 9 -4.50 -53.34 -3.04
CA VAL A 9 -3.60 -52.20 -2.79
C VAL A 9 -2.12 -52.61 -2.78
N VAL A 10 -1.21 -51.87 -3.44
CA VAL A 10 0.14 -51.53 -2.93
C VAL A 10 0.62 -50.21 -3.57
N ALA A 11 1.11 -49.33 -2.71
CA ALA A 11 1.63 -47.99 -2.97
C ALA A 11 2.85 -47.94 -3.91
N ALA A 12 2.98 -46.84 -4.67
CA ALA A 12 4.27 -46.33 -5.11
C ALA A 12 4.23 -44.80 -5.14
N LEU A 13 5.26 -44.23 -4.54
CA LEU A 13 5.33 -42.88 -3.98
C LEU A 13 5.31 -41.76 -5.02
N ALA A 14 4.49 -40.76 -4.72
CA ALA A 14 4.53 -39.44 -5.33
C ALA A 14 5.74 -38.66 -4.81
N SER A 15 6.53 -38.10 -5.73
CA SER A 15 7.38 -36.94 -5.45
C SER A 15 7.67 -36.19 -6.75
N ALA A 16 6.64 -35.56 -7.30
CA ALA A 16 6.83 -34.46 -8.23
C ALA A 16 7.28 -33.26 -7.39
N LEU A 17 8.58 -32.95 -7.41
CA LEU A 17 9.10 -31.67 -6.92
C LEU A 17 8.58 -30.57 -7.84
N ALA A 18 7.40 -30.06 -7.56
CA ALA A 18 7.00 -28.74 -8.02
C ALA A 18 7.86 -27.74 -7.22
N LEU A 19 8.97 -27.28 -7.80
CA LEU A 19 9.54 -25.99 -7.41
C LEU A 19 8.49 -24.94 -7.78
N ALA A 20 7.54 -24.71 -6.88
CA ALA A 20 6.74 -23.51 -6.88
C ALA A 20 7.73 -22.36 -6.79
N GLY A 21 7.86 -21.62 -7.90
CA GLY A 21 8.51 -20.32 -7.88
C GLY A 21 7.81 -19.50 -6.82
N MET A 22 8.47 -19.35 -5.66
CA MET A 22 8.11 -18.38 -4.65
C MET A 22 8.39 -17.03 -5.31
N ALA A 23 7.43 -16.53 -6.10
CA ALA A 23 7.42 -15.14 -6.48
C ALA A 23 7.37 -14.38 -5.16
N SER A 24 8.47 -13.76 -4.78
CA SER A 24 8.50 -12.80 -3.69
C SER A 24 7.42 -11.79 -3.98
N ALA A 25 6.29 -11.87 -3.27
CA ALA A 25 5.31 -10.81 -3.29
C ALA A 25 6.01 -9.60 -2.66
N HIS A 26 6.52 -8.70 -3.48
CA HIS A 26 6.93 -7.38 -3.04
C HIS A 26 5.66 -6.65 -2.60
N ALA A 27 5.26 -6.86 -1.34
CA ALA A 27 4.38 -5.93 -0.65
C ALA A 27 5.15 -4.62 -0.51
N GLY A 28 4.72 -3.55 -1.18
CA GLY A 28 5.36 -2.26 -0.95
C GLY A 28 5.04 -1.12 -1.89
N GLU A 29 4.41 -1.37 -3.05
CA GLU A 29 4.13 -0.29 -3.99
C GLU A 29 2.62 -0.05 -4.08
N VAL A 30 2.16 1.03 -3.44
CA VAL A 30 0.79 1.52 -3.64
C VAL A 30 0.80 2.33 -4.92
N ASP A 31 0.36 1.73 -6.03
CA ASP A 31 0.25 2.47 -7.28
C ASP A 31 -1.19 2.97 -7.50
N GLY A 32 -1.35 4.30 -7.44
CA GLY A 32 -2.51 4.98 -8.02
C GLY A 32 -3.83 4.82 -7.27
N LEU A 33 -3.80 4.52 -5.96
CA LEU A 33 -5.00 4.42 -5.13
C LEU A 33 -5.82 5.72 -5.22
N LYS A 34 -7.10 5.59 -5.61
CA LYS A 34 -7.98 6.74 -5.88
C LYS A 34 -8.83 7.08 -4.65
N MET A 35 -8.98 8.37 -4.40
CA MET A 35 -9.86 8.95 -3.39
C MET A 35 -10.92 9.82 -4.05
N LYS A 36 -12.14 9.75 -3.52
CA LYS A 36 -13.22 10.71 -3.79
C LYS A 36 -13.24 11.78 -2.69
N PRO A 37 -13.86 12.95 -2.90
CA PRO A 37 -13.97 13.96 -1.85
C PRO A 37 -14.62 13.37 -0.59
N GLN A 38 -14.07 13.65 0.60
CA GLN A 38 -14.55 13.16 1.90
C GLN A 38 -14.46 11.63 2.09
N HIS A 39 -13.89 10.88 1.14
CA HIS A 39 -13.65 9.45 1.27
C HIS A 39 -12.16 9.20 1.50
N GLY A 40 -11.84 8.69 2.70
CA GLY A 40 -10.48 8.31 3.04
C GLY A 40 -10.09 6.95 2.50
N VAL A 41 -8.78 6.75 2.37
CA VAL A 41 -8.16 5.46 2.06
C VAL A 41 -7.06 5.18 3.06
N SER A 42 -6.80 3.90 3.33
CA SER A 42 -5.72 3.46 4.19
C SER A 42 -4.76 2.59 3.40
N PHE A 43 -3.46 2.78 3.64
CA PHE A 43 -2.41 2.06 2.95
C PHE A 43 -1.13 2.05 3.79
N ASP A 44 -0.24 1.12 3.48
CA ASP A 44 1.03 0.99 4.19
C ASP A 44 2.12 1.83 3.49
N VAL A 45 3.03 2.38 4.30
CA VAL A 45 4.20 3.14 3.85
C VAL A 45 5.38 2.72 4.70
N GLY A 46 6.18 1.79 4.20
CA GLY A 46 7.24 1.16 4.99
C GLY A 46 6.65 0.47 6.22
N SER A 47 7.15 0.81 7.41
CA SER A 47 6.66 0.29 8.69
C SER A 47 5.40 0.99 9.20
N LYS A 48 4.92 2.04 8.52
CA LYS A 48 3.82 2.90 8.97
C LYS A 48 2.50 2.56 8.27
N ARG A 49 1.40 2.73 8.98
CA ARG A 49 0.05 2.77 8.43
C ARG A 49 -0.34 4.21 8.17
N ALA A 50 -0.70 4.53 6.93
CA ALA A 50 -1.22 5.83 6.54
C ALA A 50 -2.74 5.78 6.34
N VAL A 51 -3.40 6.87 6.71
CA VAL A 51 -4.80 7.17 6.35
C VAL A 51 -4.82 8.55 5.72
N SER A 52 -5.30 8.64 4.48
CA SER A 52 -5.44 9.93 3.79
C SER A 52 -6.87 10.17 3.35
N TYR A 53 -7.31 11.42 3.41
CA TYR A 53 -8.56 11.89 2.83
C TYR A 53 -8.39 13.34 2.36
N TYR A 54 -9.31 13.84 1.54
CA TYR A 54 -9.29 15.25 1.17
C TYR A 54 -10.69 15.87 1.17
N LEU A 55 -10.72 17.19 1.37
CA LEU A 55 -11.90 18.02 1.20
C LEU A 55 -11.77 18.86 -0.07
N ALA A 56 -12.73 18.76 -0.98
CA ALA A 56 -12.81 19.63 -2.14
C ALA A 56 -13.30 21.02 -1.71
N LYS A 57 -12.43 22.04 -1.79
CA LYS A 57 -12.79 23.43 -1.45
C LYS A 57 -12.04 24.39 -2.37
N GLY A 58 -12.78 25.31 -3.01
CA GLY A 58 -12.19 26.29 -3.93
C GLY A 58 -11.49 25.67 -5.14
N GLY A 59 -11.93 24.50 -5.60
CA GLY A 59 -11.27 23.75 -6.68
C GLY A 59 -9.96 23.07 -6.30
N LEU A 60 -9.54 23.15 -5.03
CA LEU A 60 -8.35 22.51 -4.49
C LEU A 60 -8.71 21.24 -3.72
N CYS A 61 -7.79 20.28 -3.70
CA CYS A 61 -7.89 19.13 -2.81
C CYS A 61 -7.17 19.44 -1.50
N ASN A 62 -7.92 19.77 -0.44
CA ASN A 62 -7.34 19.98 0.89
C ASN A 62 -7.08 18.62 1.52
N LEU A 63 -5.86 18.13 1.32
CA LEU A 63 -5.41 16.81 1.73
C LEU A 63 -5.08 16.81 3.22
N THR A 64 -5.50 15.76 3.91
CA THR A 64 -5.01 15.39 5.23
C THR A 64 -4.45 13.97 5.15
N VAL A 65 -3.25 13.79 5.69
CA VAL A 65 -2.59 12.49 5.84
C VAL A 65 -2.28 12.29 7.30
N LEU A 66 -2.69 11.14 7.82
CA LEU A 66 -2.37 10.64 9.15
C LEU A 66 -1.43 9.46 8.98
N MET A 67 -0.33 9.43 9.72
CA MET A 67 0.63 8.33 9.71
C MET A 67 0.96 7.93 11.13
N ALA A 68 0.86 6.63 11.42
CA ALA A 68 1.28 6.03 12.68
C ALA A 68 2.08 4.77 12.39
N ASP A 69 2.80 4.25 13.38
CA ASP A 69 3.45 2.95 13.26
C ASP A 69 2.40 1.87 12.97
N GLY A 70 2.72 0.91 12.10
CA GLY A 70 1.83 -0.20 11.74
C GLY A 70 1.82 -1.30 12.81
N GLY A 71 0.71 -2.04 12.90
CA GLY A 71 0.53 -3.13 13.86
C GLY A 71 -0.95 -3.43 14.14
N GLU A 72 -1.24 -4.43 14.97
CA GLU A 72 -2.59 -4.59 15.52
C GLU A 72 -2.93 -3.39 16.40
N THR A 73 -4.18 -2.93 16.35
CA THR A 73 -4.64 -1.71 17.03
C THR A 73 -4.39 -1.72 18.54
N ALA A 74 -4.28 -2.90 19.15
CA ALA A 74 -3.95 -3.06 20.57
C ALA A 74 -2.47 -2.73 20.91
N ASP A 75 -1.57 -2.77 19.93
CA ASP A 75 -0.12 -2.65 20.12
C ASP A 75 0.46 -1.33 19.60
N ILE A 76 -0.35 -0.47 18.98
CA ILE A 76 0.08 0.83 18.45
C ILE A 76 0.43 1.76 19.62
N LYS A 77 1.71 1.90 19.92
CA LYS A 77 2.24 2.86 20.91
C LYS A 77 2.83 4.06 20.17
N GLY A 78 2.21 5.24 20.30
CA GLY A 78 2.77 6.47 19.74
C GLY A 78 1.74 7.51 19.32
N ALA A 79 2.19 8.73 19.06
CA ALA A 79 1.35 9.79 18.48
C ALA A 79 1.39 9.69 16.95
N ALA A 80 0.22 9.78 16.30
CA ALA A 80 0.14 9.84 14.85
C ALA A 80 0.61 11.22 14.35
N THR A 81 1.45 11.23 13.31
CA THR A 81 1.79 12.44 12.58
C THR A 81 0.63 12.84 11.68
N ARG A 82 0.18 14.09 11.77
CA ARG A 82 -0.84 14.67 10.88
C ARG A 82 -0.20 15.73 9.97
N VAL A 83 -0.34 15.55 8.67
CA VAL A 83 0.03 16.53 7.64
C VAL A 83 -1.23 17.03 6.94
N THR A 84 -1.39 18.34 6.83
CA THR A 84 -2.51 18.96 6.10
C THR A 84 -1.97 19.97 5.10
N ILE A 85 -2.23 19.74 3.81
CA ILE A 85 -1.72 20.56 2.71
C ILE A 85 -2.76 20.74 1.61
N PRO A 86 -2.89 21.93 1.00
CA PRO A 86 -3.66 22.10 -0.21
C PRO A 86 -2.89 21.53 -1.40
N VAL A 87 -3.52 20.65 -2.18
CA VAL A 87 -2.96 20.13 -3.43
C VAL A 87 -3.65 20.83 -4.59
N ILE A 88 -2.84 21.53 -5.38
CA ILE A 88 -3.29 22.26 -6.57
C ILE A 88 -3.59 21.23 -7.68
N PRO A 89 -4.72 21.35 -8.41
CA PRO A 89 -5.01 20.50 -9.55
C PRO A 89 -3.84 20.41 -10.52
N THR A 90 -3.63 19.22 -11.10
CA THR A 90 -2.56 18.88 -12.05
C THR A 90 -1.11 19.05 -11.55
N ARG A 91 -0.93 19.45 -10.28
CA ARG A 91 0.34 19.41 -9.56
C ARG A 91 0.38 18.19 -8.64
N ALA A 92 1.59 17.70 -8.38
CA ALA A 92 1.84 16.68 -7.39
C ALA A 92 2.29 17.33 -6.07
N ALA A 93 1.74 16.86 -4.95
CA ALA A 93 2.27 17.13 -3.62
C ALA A 93 3.01 15.88 -3.13
N ARG A 94 4.21 16.06 -2.57
CA ARG A 94 5.05 14.96 -2.10
C ARG A 94 5.29 15.06 -0.60
N ILE A 95 5.21 13.93 0.08
CA ILE A 95 5.55 13.77 1.49
C ILE A 95 6.60 12.68 1.58
N ASP A 96 7.78 13.05 2.07
CA ASP A 96 8.88 12.13 2.29
C ASP A 96 8.86 11.61 3.72
N THR A 97 9.16 10.32 3.88
CA THR A 97 9.26 9.66 5.18
C THR A 97 10.71 9.45 5.58
N ALA A 98 10.96 9.30 6.88
CA ALA A 98 12.28 8.97 7.41
C ALA A 98 12.77 7.56 7.01
N GLU A 99 11.94 6.75 6.36
CA GLU A 99 12.25 5.39 5.89
C GLU A 99 12.53 5.34 4.38
N GLY A 100 12.78 6.50 3.76
CA GLY A 100 13.09 6.58 2.33
C GLY A 100 11.90 6.32 1.41
N LYS A 101 10.66 6.36 1.92
CA LYS A 101 9.44 6.31 1.10
C LYS A 101 8.95 7.70 0.77
N THR A 102 8.46 7.89 -0.45
CA THR A 102 7.75 9.10 -0.89
C THR A 102 6.30 8.77 -1.17
N LEU A 103 5.38 9.57 -0.61
CA LEU A 103 3.98 9.59 -1.00
C LEU A 103 3.77 10.74 -1.99
N GLU A 104 3.28 10.44 -3.18
CA GLU A 104 2.90 11.44 -4.18
C GLU A 104 1.39 11.51 -4.34
N PHE A 105 0.83 12.69 -4.09
CA PHE A 105 -0.59 12.98 -4.23
C PHE A 105 -0.86 13.88 -5.43
N THR A 106 -1.79 13.46 -6.29
CA THR A 106 -2.19 14.23 -7.48
C THR A 106 -3.68 14.55 -7.41
N CYS A 107 -4.01 15.84 -7.55
CA CYS A 107 -5.38 16.33 -7.55
C CYS A 107 -5.90 16.47 -9.00
N ALA A 108 -7.06 15.89 -9.29
CA ALA A 108 -7.75 16.05 -10.57
C ALA A 108 -8.35 17.46 -10.69
N PRO A 109 -8.66 17.94 -11.92
CA PRO A 109 -9.36 19.20 -12.12
C PRO A 109 -10.62 19.33 -11.26
N SER A 110 -10.85 20.55 -10.76
CA SER A 110 -11.97 20.91 -9.89
C SER A 110 -12.07 20.06 -8.61
N ALA A 111 -10.96 19.47 -8.15
CA ALA A 111 -10.90 18.57 -7.00
C ALA A 111 -11.86 17.36 -7.07
N SER A 112 -12.18 16.92 -8.29
CA SER A 112 -13.14 15.84 -8.57
C SER A 112 -12.66 14.45 -8.09
N ALA A 113 -11.35 14.25 -8.06
CA ALA A 113 -10.69 13.05 -7.57
C ALA A 113 -9.28 13.38 -7.08
N MET A 114 -8.71 12.50 -6.26
CA MET A 114 -7.30 12.52 -5.90
C MET A 114 -6.72 11.12 -6.03
N SER A 115 -5.43 11.02 -6.30
CA SER A 115 -4.72 9.74 -6.26
C SER A 115 -3.46 9.83 -5.43
N VAL A 116 -3.08 8.71 -4.80
CA VAL A 116 -1.81 8.56 -4.12
C VAL A 116 -0.98 7.45 -4.78
N LYS A 117 0.31 7.70 -4.92
CA LYS A 117 1.34 6.72 -5.23
C LYS A 117 2.35 6.67 -4.09
N VAL A 118 2.88 5.50 -3.79
CA VAL A 118 3.96 5.31 -2.81
C VAL A 118 5.12 4.62 -3.52
N PHE A 119 6.31 5.19 -3.42
CA PHE A 119 7.51 4.65 -4.07
C PHE A 119 8.77 4.93 -3.25
N GLU A 120 9.85 4.23 -3.58
CA GLU A 120 11.16 4.40 -2.97
C GLU A 120 11.88 5.67 -3.46
N GLN A 121 12.56 6.37 -2.55
CA GLN A 121 13.45 7.45 -2.91
C GLN A 121 14.75 6.92 -3.54
N VAL A 122 15.06 7.41 -4.74
CA VAL A 122 16.24 6.97 -5.51
C VAL A 122 17.60 7.42 -4.93
N ALA A 123 17.62 8.28 -3.91
CA ALA A 123 18.84 8.81 -3.29
C ALA A 123 18.70 8.96 -1.76
N PHE A 124 17.96 8.07 -1.12
CA PHE A 124 17.80 8.10 0.33
C PHE A 124 19.11 7.71 1.04
N ALA A 125 19.57 8.56 1.96
CA ALA A 125 20.62 8.23 2.91
C ALA A 125 20.01 8.23 4.30
N ALA A 126 20.02 7.07 4.96
CA ALA A 126 19.48 6.93 6.31
C ALA A 126 20.18 7.91 7.27
N PRO A 127 19.41 8.65 8.12
CA PRO A 127 20.01 9.50 9.14
C PRO A 127 20.94 8.68 10.04
N LYS A 128 22.10 9.22 10.40
CA LYS A 128 22.96 8.61 11.43
C LYS A 128 22.34 8.87 12.80
N SER A 129 22.07 7.80 13.55
CA SER A 129 21.56 7.83 14.94
C SER A 129 22.62 8.26 15.93
#